data_AF-A0A965L0K0-F1
#
_entry.id   AF-A0A965L0K0-F1
#
_cell.length_a   1.000
_cell.length_b   1.000
_cell.length_c   1.000
_cell.angle_alpha   90.00
_cell.angle_beta   90.00
_cell.angle_gamma   90.00
#
_symmetry.space_group_name_H-M   'P 1'
#
loop_
_entity.id
_entity.type
_entity.pdbx_description
1 polymer ?
#
loop_
_entity_poly.entity_id
_entity_poly.type
_entity_poly.pdbx_seq_one_letter_code
_entity_poly.pdbx_strand_id
1 'polypeptide(L)'
;MNKSQIITEIATSKWLPDFCQKVGKHVASDLQQHLLLLLCEMSEDKIINLHQNGTLIFYLVRVGVNAVNGNRYTKFYRDHLRTNETLPDDYDDTAEDYDESNFRRMQEAREAINYKEVALHFNRSDWYVEKLWLLYNENRSMASIAKATKINYREISQIINALKTQIKERYNELG
;
A
#
# COMPACT_ATOMS: atom_id res chain seq x y z
N MET A 1 37.03 -11.79 15.09
CA MET A 1 35.70 -11.55 15.67
C MET A 1 34.70 -12.29 14.82
N ASN A 2 33.81 -13.09 15.42
CA ASN A 2 32.78 -13.83 14.69
C ASN A 2 31.49 -13.00 14.57
N LYS A 3 30.54 -13.45 13.75
CA LYS A 3 29.26 -12.75 13.53
C LYS A 3 28.52 -12.45 14.85
N SER A 4 28.43 -13.44 15.74
CA SER A 4 27.69 -13.30 17.00
C SER A 4 28.27 -12.20 17.88
N GLN A 5 29.60 -12.11 17.99
CA GLN A 5 30.28 -11.05 18.75
C GLN A 5 29.96 -9.66 18.20
N ILE A 6 30.01 -9.49 16.88
CA ILE A 6 29.68 -8.22 16.21
C ILE A 6 28.23 -7.81 16.50
N ILE A 7 27.29 -8.76 16.39
CA ILE A 7 25.87 -8.48 16.63
C ILE A 7 25.64 -8.11 18.11
N THR A 8 26.25 -8.84 19.04
CA THR A 8 26.17 -8.53 20.48
C THR A 8 26.72 -7.13 20.79
N GLU A 9 27.86 -6.75 20.19
CA GLU A 9 28.41 -5.41 20.34
C GLU A 9 27.44 -4.33 19.85
N ILE A 10 26.87 -4.49 18.65
CA ILE A 10 25.89 -3.55 18.10
C ILE A 10 24.61 -3.50 18.95
N ALA A 11 24.11 -4.65 19.42
CA ALA A 11 22.87 -4.74 20.20
C ALA A 11 23.00 -4.11 21.59
N THR A 12 24.18 -4.20 22.20
CA THR A 12 24.47 -3.62 23.52
C THR A 12 24.93 -2.16 23.45
N SER A 13 25.29 -1.68 22.26
CA SER A 13 25.73 -0.30 22.07
C SER A 13 24.59 0.69 22.24
N LYS A 14 24.84 1.80 22.95
CA LYS A 14 23.90 2.94 23.08
C LYS A 14 23.57 3.60 21.74
N TRP A 15 24.45 3.45 20.75
CA TRP A 15 24.26 4.05 19.43
C TRP A 15 22.97 3.58 18.74
N LEU A 16 22.65 2.28 18.82
CA LEU A 16 21.51 1.70 18.12
C LEU A 16 20.15 2.25 18.63
N PRO A 17 19.83 2.21 19.93
CA PRO A 17 18.59 2.78 20.43
C PRO A 17 18.53 4.31 20.21
N ASP A 18 19.64 5.04 20.38
CA ASP A 18 19.68 6.48 20.13
C ASP A 18 19.37 6.82 18.66
N PHE A 19 19.92 6.04 17.73
CA PHE A 19 19.65 6.17 16.30
C PHE A 19 18.18 5.87 15.99
N CYS A 20 17.65 4.77 16.51
CA CYS A 20 16.27 4.36 16.25
C CYS A 20 15.27 5.36 16.84
N GLN A 21 15.56 5.93 18.02
CA GLN A 21 14.72 6.97 18.63
C GLN A 21 14.69 8.25 17.78
N LYS A 22 15.85 8.67 17.25
CA LYS A 22 15.93 9.87 16.41
C LYS A 22 15.22 9.71 15.07
N VAL A 23 15.31 8.53 14.44
CA VAL A 23 14.77 8.29 13.10
C VAL A 23 13.34 7.77 13.12
N GLY A 24 13.06 6.71 13.90
CA GLY A 24 11.78 6.02 13.93
C GLY A 24 10.73 6.67 14.82
N LYS A 25 11.13 7.45 15.84
CA LYS A 25 10.21 8.07 16.83
C LYS A 25 9.24 7.03 17.43
N HIS A 26 7.98 7.01 17.00
CA HIS A 26 6.95 6.10 17.50
C HIS A 26 7.18 4.63 17.09
N VAL A 27 7.94 4.37 16.03
CA VAL A 27 8.34 3.02 15.61
C VAL A 27 9.80 2.69 15.98
N ALA A 28 10.40 3.39 16.95
CA ALA A 28 11.81 3.21 17.28
C ALA A 28 12.14 1.78 17.75
N SER A 29 11.27 1.19 18.58
CA SER A 29 11.44 -0.19 19.07
C SER A 29 11.39 -1.21 17.92
N ASP A 30 10.39 -1.10 17.05
CA ASP A 30 10.25 -1.96 15.87
C ASP A 30 11.43 -1.79 14.90
N LEU A 31 11.90 -0.56 14.71
CA LEU A 31 13.06 -0.28 13.88
C LEU A 31 14.32 -0.95 14.42
N GLN A 32 14.54 -0.88 15.74
CA GLN A 32 15.67 -1.55 16.39
C GLN A 32 15.61 -3.07 16.17
N GLN A 33 14.44 -3.67 16.39
CA GLN A 33 14.25 -5.11 16.18
C GLN A 33 14.47 -5.49 14.70
N HIS A 34 13.95 -4.68 13.77
CA HIS A 34 14.13 -4.88 12.34
C HIS A 34 15.61 -4.90 11.93
N LEU A 35 16.41 -3.95 12.44
CA LEU A 35 17.84 -3.86 12.15
C LEU A 35 18.64 -5.03 12.75
N LEU A 36 18.28 -5.50 13.95
CA LEU A 36 18.93 -6.66 14.55
C LEU A 36 18.59 -7.95 13.82
N LEU A 37 17.33 -8.15 13.42
CA LEU A 37 16.91 -9.29 12.60
C LEU A 37 17.65 -9.32 11.26
N LEU A 38 17.78 -8.18 10.60
CA LEU A 38 18.56 -8.05 9.37
C LEU A 38 20.00 -8.54 9.54
N LEU A 39 20.66 -8.21 10.66
CA LEU A 39 22.00 -8.70 10.97
C LEU A 39 21.99 -10.21 11.24
N CYS A 40 21.00 -10.72 11.96
CA CYS A 40 20.86 -12.16 12.20
C CYS A 40 20.67 -12.96 10.90
N GLU A 41 19.99 -12.41 9.90
CA GLU A 41 19.75 -13.05 8.59
C GLU A 41 20.93 -12.92 7.62
N MET A 42 21.81 -11.93 7.79
CA MET A 42 22.92 -11.66 6.88
C MET A 42 24.01 -12.73 6.97
N SER A 43 24.68 -13.04 5.86
CA SER A 43 25.81 -14.00 5.88
C SER A 43 26.96 -13.50 6.76
N GLU A 44 27.67 -14.44 7.40
CA GLU A 44 28.80 -14.13 8.28
C GLU A 44 29.90 -13.35 7.56
N ASP A 45 30.30 -13.77 6.36
CA ASP A 45 31.31 -13.09 5.55
C ASP A 45 30.98 -11.62 5.31
N LYS A 46 29.71 -11.31 5.02
CA LYS A 46 29.27 -9.94 4.74
C LYS A 46 29.33 -9.07 6.00
N ILE A 47 28.89 -9.59 7.15
CA ILE A 47 28.96 -8.86 8.42
C ILE A 47 30.40 -8.58 8.81
N ILE A 48 31.25 -9.60 8.75
CA ILE A 48 32.67 -9.47 9.10
C ILE A 48 33.34 -8.43 8.19
N ASN A 49 33.09 -8.49 6.88
CA ASN A 49 33.65 -7.53 5.94
C ASN A 49 33.19 -6.09 6.22
N LEU A 50 31.88 -5.87 6.41
CA LEU A 50 31.35 -4.54 6.71
C LEU A 50 31.90 -3.98 8.03
N HIS A 51 32.06 -4.84 9.04
CA HIS A 51 32.61 -4.48 10.34
C HIS A 51 34.09 -4.10 10.23
N GLN A 52 34.92 -4.96 9.61
CA GLN A 52 36.36 -4.71 9.43
C GLN A 52 36.63 -3.43 8.63
N ASN A 53 35.78 -3.13 7.66
CA ASN A 53 35.88 -1.92 6.85
C ASN A 53 35.31 -0.67 7.53
N GLY A 54 34.80 -0.77 8.77
CA GLY A 54 34.17 0.36 9.48
C GLY A 54 32.88 0.89 8.84
N THR A 55 32.27 0.12 7.94
CA THR A 55 31.09 0.53 7.15
C THR A 55 29.77 -0.02 7.66
N LEU A 56 29.80 -0.95 8.62
CA LEU A 56 28.61 -1.60 9.16
C LEU A 56 27.60 -0.59 9.73
N ILE A 57 28.07 0.39 10.50
CA ILE A 57 27.20 1.43 11.08
C ILE A 57 26.54 2.25 9.95
N PHE A 58 27.29 2.70 8.96
CA PHE A 58 26.75 3.45 7.82
C PHE A 58 25.74 2.66 7.01
N TYR A 59 25.98 1.35 6.85
CA TYR A 59 25.03 0.43 6.23
C TYR A 59 23.72 0.38 7.03
N LEU A 60 23.78 0.21 8.35
CA LEU A 60 22.61 0.19 9.22
C LEU A 60 21.86 1.51 9.22
N VAL A 61 22.56 2.65 9.22
CA VAL A 61 21.94 3.98 9.08
C VAL A 61 21.15 4.06 7.79
N ARG A 62 21.76 3.67 6.65
CA ARG A 62 21.09 3.72 5.34
C ARG A 62 19.86 2.80 5.31
N VAL A 63 19.96 1.60 5.86
CA VAL A 63 18.82 0.68 5.93
C VAL A 63 17.72 1.24 6.82
N GLY A 64 18.05 1.75 8.00
CA GLY A 64 17.06 2.29 8.94
C GLY A 64 16.33 3.53 8.38
N VAL A 65 17.07 4.45 7.75
CA VAL A 65 16.47 5.62 7.09
C VAL A 65 15.56 5.19 5.93
N ASN A 66 15.96 4.20 5.13
CA ASN A 66 15.14 3.68 4.05
C ASN A 66 13.94 2.85 4.55
N ALA A 67 14.02 2.24 5.71
CA ALA A 67 12.90 1.53 6.31
C ALA A 67 11.80 2.52 6.71
N VAL A 68 12.17 3.64 7.34
CA VAL A 68 11.23 4.66 7.82
C VAL A 68 10.73 5.58 6.72
N ASN A 69 11.63 6.08 5.87
CA ASN A 69 11.31 7.06 4.82
C ASN A 69 11.11 6.42 3.43
N GLY A 70 11.20 5.09 3.35
CA GLY A 70 11.07 4.36 2.09
C GLY A 70 9.68 4.44 1.49
N ASN A 71 9.56 3.93 0.26
CA ASN A 71 8.28 3.86 -0.43
C ASN A 71 7.31 2.90 0.32
N ARG A 72 6.01 3.13 0.18
CA ARG A 72 4.91 2.36 0.78
C ARG A 72 4.91 0.85 0.51
N TYR A 73 5.78 0.38 -0.38
CA TYR A 73 5.91 -1.02 -0.76
C TYR A 73 7.00 -1.76 0.04
N THR A 74 7.76 -1.09 0.91
CA THR A 74 8.72 -1.80 1.78
C THR A 74 7.97 -2.63 2.83
N LYS A 75 8.53 -3.79 3.19
CA LYS A 75 7.97 -4.66 4.23
C LYS A 75 7.80 -3.90 5.55
N PHE A 76 8.82 -3.15 5.97
CA PHE A 76 8.78 -2.35 7.19
C PHE A 76 7.64 -1.32 7.17
N TYR A 77 7.43 -0.63 6.05
CA TYR A 77 6.31 0.31 5.93
C TYR A 77 4.97 -0.42 6.11
N ARG A 78 4.75 -1.50 5.37
CA ARG A 78 3.47 -2.23 5.44
C ARG A 78 3.18 -2.77 6.84
N ASP A 79 4.20 -3.23 7.54
CA ASP A 79 4.04 -3.94 8.80
C ASP A 79 3.95 -2.97 10.00
N HIS A 80 4.57 -1.77 9.94
CA HIS A 80 4.67 -0.85 11.09
C HIS A 80 4.28 0.61 10.85
N LEU A 81 4.29 1.10 9.60
CA LEU A 81 4.01 2.52 9.27
C LEU A 81 2.74 2.72 8.45
N ARG A 82 2.23 1.66 7.85
CA ARG A 82 0.92 1.67 7.24
C ARG A 82 -0.04 1.95 8.38
N THR A 83 -0.66 3.12 8.34
CA THR A 83 -1.94 3.35 9.00
C THR A 83 -2.88 2.30 8.42
N ASN A 84 -2.96 1.15 9.08
CA ASN A 84 -4.20 0.42 9.07
C ASN A 84 -5.21 1.44 9.60
N GLU A 85 -6.33 1.60 8.91
CA GLU A 85 -7.50 2.26 9.47
C GLU A 85 -7.96 1.38 10.64
N THR A 86 -7.19 1.35 11.72
CA THR A 86 -7.68 0.88 13.01
C THR A 86 -8.68 1.92 13.41
N LEU A 87 -9.91 1.43 13.59
CA LEU A 87 -11.02 2.20 14.10
C LEU A 87 -10.55 2.94 15.37
N PRO A 88 -10.94 4.20 15.55
CA PRO A 88 -10.59 4.98 16.73
C PRO A 88 -10.87 4.19 18.03
N ASP A 89 -10.11 4.45 19.10
CA ASP A 89 -10.33 3.78 20.40
C ASP A 89 -11.73 4.06 20.99
N ASP A 90 -12.40 5.12 20.51
CA ASP A 90 -13.78 5.51 20.80
C ASP A 90 -14.79 5.05 19.74
N TYR A 91 -14.40 4.11 18.87
CA TYR A 91 -15.30 3.52 17.89
C TYR A 91 -16.39 2.70 18.59
N ASP A 92 -17.63 3.19 18.47
CA ASP A 92 -18.82 2.49 18.90
C ASP A 92 -19.19 1.40 17.89
N ASP A 93 -18.85 0.15 18.19
CA ASP A 93 -19.19 -1.04 17.39
C ASP A 93 -20.71 -1.34 17.36
N THR A 94 -21.51 -0.54 18.09
CA THR A 94 -22.98 -0.58 18.06
C THR A 94 -23.61 0.63 17.37
N ALA A 95 -22.80 1.62 16.96
CA ALA A 95 -23.29 2.70 16.12
C ALA A 95 -23.61 2.12 14.73
N GLU A 96 -24.90 1.99 14.43
CA GLU A 96 -25.39 1.75 13.07
C GLU A 96 -25.11 2.99 12.21
N ASP A 97 -23.84 3.19 11.83
CA ASP A 97 -23.46 4.17 10.79
C ASP A 97 -23.82 3.64 9.38
N TYR A 98 -24.74 2.67 9.31
CA TYR A 98 -25.38 2.20 8.11
C TYR A 98 -26.45 3.21 7.71
N ASP A 99 -26.01 4.29 7.07
CA ASP A 99 -26.91 5.22 6.40
C ASP A 99 -27.49 4.52 5.16
N GLU A 100 -28.59 3.81 5.37
CA GLU A 100 -29.42 3.18 4.33
C GLU A 100 -29.75 4.18 3.20
N SER A 101 -29.82 5.48 3.50
CA SER A 101 -30.03 6.51 2.47
C SER A 101 -28.79 6.71 1.59
N ASN A 102 -27.59 6.72 2.15
CA ASN A 102 -26.34 6.75 1.37
C ASN A 102 -26.14 5.45 0.57
N PHE A 103 -26.47 4.30 1.15
CA PHE A 103 -26.42 3.02 0.45
C PHE A 103 -27.36 3.01 -0.77
N ARG A 104 -28.59 3.50 -0.61
CA ARG A 104 -29.56 3.66 -1.70
C ARG A 104 -29.08 4.63 -2.78
N ARG A 105 -28.57 5.81 -2.42
CA ARG A 105 -28.01 6.78 -3.38
C ARG A 105 -26.87 6.17 -4.20
N MET A 106 -26.00 5.38 -3.57
CA MET A 106 -24.90 4.70 -4.25
C MET A 106 -25.38 3.58 -5.19
N GLN A 107 -26.43 2.83 -4.81
CA GLN A 107 -27.07 1.85 -5.69
C GLN A 107 -27.71 2.55 -6.91
N GLU A 108 -28.51 3.59 -6.68
CA GLU A 108 -29.17 4.36 -7.75
C GLU A 108 -28.16 4.97 -8.72
N ALA A 109 -27.06 5.54 -8.22
CA ALA A 109 -25.99 6.09 -9.06
C ALA A 109 -25.30 5.02 -9.92
N ARG A 110 -25.21 3.77 -9.43
CA ARG A 110 -24.64 2.63 -10.18
C ARG A 110 -25.61 2.05 -11.20
N GLU A 111 -26.89 1.99 -10.89
CA GLU A 111 -27.91 1.51 -11.83
C GLU A 111 -28.13 2.49 -12.97
N ALA A 112 -27.91 3.77 -12.71
CA ALA A 112 -28.12 4.81 -13.69
C ALA A 112 -26.96 4.95 -14.72
N ILE A 113 -25.86 4.19 -14.59
CA ILE A 113 -24.69 4.28 -15.50
C ILE A 113 -25.13 4.33 -16.97
N ASN A 114 -24.69 5.37 -17.69
CA ASN A 114 -25.01 5.55 -19.09
C ASN A 114 -23.85 5.06 -19.95
N TYR A 115 -23.85 3.75 -20.23
CA TYR A 115 -22.85 3.10 -21.05
C TYR A 115 -22.75 3.68 -22.47
N LYS A 116 -23.87 4.16 -23.02
CA LYS A 116 -23.95 4.69 -24.39
C LYS A 116 -23.15 5.99 -24.53
N GLU A 117 -23.22 6.85 -23.54
CA GLU A 117 -22.45 8.12 -23.51
C GLU A 117 -20.94 7.86 -23.46
N VAL A 118 -20.51 6.98 -22.57
CA VAL A 118 -19.10 6.59 -22.47
C VAL A 118 -18.64 5.90 -23.76
N ALA A 119 -19.46 5.01 -24.32
CA ALA A 119 -19.15 4.34 -25.58
C ALA A 119 -18.96 5.31 -26.75
N LEU A 120 -19.81 6.36 -26.85
CA LEU A 120 -19.68 7.42 -27.84
C LEU A 120 -18.34 8.16 -27.70
N HIS A 121 -17.96 8.56 -26.48
CA HIS A 121 -16.73 9.29 -26.20
C HIS A 121 -15.47 8.50 -26.62
N PHE A 122 -15.47 7.17 -26.45
CA PHE A 122 -14.34 6.31 -26.80
C PHE A 122 -14.44 5.68 -28.19
N ASN A 123 -15.46 6.03 -28.98
CA ASN A 123 -15.76 5.41 -30.28
C ASN A 123 -15.77 3.87 -30.19
N ARG A 124 -16.60 3.36 -29.28
CA ARG A 124 -16.82 1.93 -29.03
C ARG A 124 -18.32 1.63 -29.04
N SER A 125 -18.67 0.36 -29.08
CA SER A 125 -20.06 -0.07 -28.84
C SER A 125 -20.38 0.00 -27.35
N ASP A 126 -21.63 0.35 -27.06
CA ASP A 126 -22.26 0.26 -25.74
C ASP A 126 -22.04 -1.10 -25.06
N TRP A 127 -22.27 -2.19 -25.79
CA TRP A 127 -22.04 -3.55 -25.33
C TRP A 127 -20.61 -3.79 -24.86
N TYR A 128 -19.62 -3.22 -25.57
CA TYR A 128 -18.22 -3.38 -25.20
C TYR A 128 -17.89 -2.70 -23.86
N VAL A 129 -18.40 -1.49 -23.67
CA VAL A 129 -18.22 -0.74 -22.42
C VAL A 129 -18.92 -1.43 -21.25
N GLU A 130 -20.15 -1.90 -21.47
CA GLU A 130 -20.91 -2.68 -20.48
C GLU A 130 -20.17 -3.97 -20.08
N LYS A 131 -19.66 -4.73 -21.06
CA LYS A 131 -18.90 -5.96 -20.79
C LYS A 131 -17.61 -5.69 -20.03
N LEU A 132 -16.89 -4.61 -20.35
CA LEU A 132 -15.71 -4.21 -19.58
C LEU A 132 -16.06 -3.88 -18.13
N TRP A 133 -17.18 -3.21 -17.89
CA TRP A 133 -17.64 -2.90 -16.53
C TRP A 133 -17.99 -4.16 -15.74
N LEU A 134 -18.69 -5.11 -16.35
CA LEU A 134 -19.00 -6.41 -15.73
C LEU A 134 -17.74 -7.18 -15.33
N LEU A 135 -16.76 -7.29 -16.25
CA LEU A 135 -15.47 -7.93 -15.96
C LEU A 135 -14.71 -7.25 -14.82
N TYR A 136 -14.84 -5.92 -14.71
CA TYR A 136 -14.25 -5.15 -13.62
C TYR A 136 -14.96 -5.36 -12.29
N ASN A 137 -16.28 -5.54 -12.28
CA ASN A 137 -17.03 -5.86 -11.07
C ASN A 137 -16.67 -7.23 -10.51
N GLU A 138 -16.37 -8.21 -11.36
CA GLU A 138 -15.95 -9.56 -10.95
C GLU A 138 -14.52 -9.61 -10.42
N ASN A 139 -13.54 -9.05 -11.15
CA ASN A 139 -12.12 -9.25 -10.84
C ASN A 139 -11.44 -8.07 -10.12
N ARG A 140 -12.09 -6.89 -10.07
CA ARG A 140 -11.58 -5.61 -9.52
C ARG A 140 -10.18 -5.19 -9.99
N SER A 141 -9.63 -5.83 -11.02
CA SER A 141 -8.26 -5.66 -11.50
C SER A 141 -8.22 -5.45 -13.00
N MET A 142 -7.96 -4.20 -13.42
CA MET A 142 -7.81 -3.83 -14.83
C MET A 142 -6.63 -4.57 -15.49
N ALA A 143 -5.58 -4.88 -14.73
CA ALA A 143 -4.42 -5.63 -15.21
C ALA A 143 -4.77 -7.10 -15.48
N SER A 144 -5.62 -7.70 -14.62
CA SER A 144 -6.13 -9.06 -14.84
C SER A 144 -6.98 -9.12 -16.11
N ILE A 145 -7.85 -8.13 -16.31
CA ILE A 145 -8.69 -8.00 -17.52
C ILE A 145 -7.80 -7.87 -18.76
N ALA A 146 -6.82 -6.96 -18.76
CA ALA A 146 -5.90 -6.78 -19.88
C ALA A 146 -5.15 -8.08 -20.24
N LYS A 147 -4.72 -8.85 -19.23
CA LYS A 147 -4.03 -10.14 -19.43
C LYS A 147 -4.94 -11.19 -20.04
N ALA A 148 -6.20 -11.26 -19.59
CA ALA A 148 -7.20 -12.24 -20.02
C ALA A 148 -7.77 -11.93 -21.40
N THR A 149 -8.18 -10.68 -21.65
CA THR A 149 -8.86 -10.27 -22.88
C THR A 149 -7.91 -9.80 -23.99
N LYS A 150 -6.63 -9.57 -23.66
CA LYS A 150 -5.63 -8.97 -24.55
C LYS A 150 -5.95 -7.53 -24.99
N ILE A 151 -6.93 -6.90 -24.36
CA ILE A 151 -7.23 -5.48 -24.58
C ILE A 151 -6.12 -4.64 -23.92
N ASN A 152 -5.78 -3.50 -24.55
CA ASN A 152 -4.78 -2.59 -24.03
C ASN A 152 -5.18 -2.06 -22.64
N TYR A 153 -4.28 -2.18 -21.65
CA TYR A 153 -4.50 -1.70 -20.28
C TYR A 153 -4.91 -0.23 -20.22
N ARG A 154 -4.32 0.63 -21.06
CA ARG A 154 -4.62 2.06 -21.10
C ARG A 154 -6.07 2.31 -21.51
N GLU A 155 -6.57 1.55 -22.47
CA GLU A 155 -7.96 1.64 -22.91
C GLU A 155 -8.92 1.21 -21.80
N ILE A 156 -8.66 0.06 -21.18
CA ILE A 156 -9.45 -0.42 -20.02
C ILE A 156 -9.46 0.64 -18.91
N SER A 157 -8.29 1.19 -18.57
CA SER A 157 -8.16 2.18 -17.52
C SER A 157 -8.95 3.45 -17.81
N GLN A 158 -8.91 3.95 -19.05
CA GLN A 158 -9.65 5.15 -19.45
C GLN A 158 -11.16 4.93 -19.37
N ILE A 159 -11.66 3.82 -19.90
CA ILE A 159 -13.10 3.51 -19.92
C ILE A 159 -13.63 3.27 -18.50
N ILE A 160 -12.93 2.46 -17.69
CA ILE A 160 -13.36 2.18 -16.31
C ILE A 160 -13.31 3.43 -15.44
N ASN A 161 -12.31 4.29 -15.62
CA ASN A 161 -12.24 5.55 -14.88
C ASN A 161 -13.35 6.52 -15.31
N ALA A 162 -13.69 6.59 -16.60
CA ALA A 162 -14.80 7.41 -17.06
C ALA A 162 -16.14 6.95 -16.45
N LEU A 163 -16.39 5.63 -16.40
CA LEU A 163 -17.58 5.08 -15.73
C LEU A 163 -17.60 5.41 -14.23
N LYS A 164 -16.47 5.32 -13.54
CA LYS A 164 -16.36 5.71 -12.13
C LYS A 164 -16.63 7.19 -11.90
N THR A 165 -16.13 8.06 -12.78
CA THR A 165 -16.38 9.50 -12.71
C THR A 165 -17.87 9.77 -12.85
N GLN A 166 -18.54 9.15 -13.83
CA GLN A 166 -19.98 9.30 -14.03
C GLN A 166 -20.79 8.84 -12.80
N ILE A 167 -20.43 7.72 -12.17
CA ILE A 167 -21.09 7.26 -10.93
C ILE A 167 -20.89 8.28 -9.80
N LYS A 168 -19.68 8.83 -9.68
CA LYS A 168 -19.34 9.80 -8.64
C LYS A 168 -20.12 11.11 -8.82
N GLU A 169 -20.22 11.59 -10.05
CA GLU A 169 -20.99 12.80 -10.38
C GLU A 169 -22.47 12.61 -10.04
N ARG A 170 -23.07 11.48 -10.46
CA ARG A 170 -24.47 11.16 -10.13
C ARG A 170 -24.73 10.97 -8.65
N TYR A 171 -23.80 10.35 -7.94
CA TYR A 171 -23.89 10.22 -6.48
C TYR A 171 -23.92 11.59 -5.79
N ASN A 172 -23.10 12.54 -6.28
CA ASN A 172 -23.09 13.91 -5.76
C ASN A 172 -24.34 14.70 -6.13
N GLU A 173 -25.01 14.38 -7.24
CA GLU A 173 -26.29 15.00 -7.64
C GLU A 173 -27.48 14.49 -6.80
N LEU A 174 -27.38 13.30 -6.22
CA LEU A 174 -28.41 12.66 -5.39
C LEU A 174 -28.31 13.03 -3.90
N GLY A 175 -27.26 13.74 -3.48
CA GLY A 175 -27.00 14.14 -2.09
C GLY A 175 -27.30 15.60 -1.81
#